data_AF-A0A1L7AGF4-F1
#
_entry.id   AF-A0A1L7AGF4-F1
#
_cell.length_a   1.000
_cell.length_b   1.000
_cell.length_c   1.000
_cell.angle_alpha   90.00
_cell.angle_beta   90.00
_cell.angle_gamma   90.00
#
_symmetry.space_group_name_H-M   'P 1'
#
loop_
_entity.id
_entity.type
_entity.pdbx_description
1 polymer ?
#
loop_
_entity_poly.entity_id
_entity_poly.type
_entity_poly.pdbx_seq_one_letter_code
_entity_poly.pdbx_strand_id
1 'polypeptide(L)'
;MAGNRQGAPQAPERQALARLAELAGKGAAPDRVRREVETIVEDWRRGVLGYDERTALRERLEEMHGQLAEGVESVEEQMAEIGQDERAALVAGRRSLAALVAARDALARAHSALLPA
;
A
#
# COMPACT_ATOMS: atom_id res chain seq x y z
N MET A 1 0.68 16.78 -35.55
CA MET A 1 1.74 17.14 -34.57
C MET A 1 1.32 16.61 -33.21
N ALA A 2 1.69 15.36 -32.90
CA ALA A 2 1.35 14.72 -31.63
C ALA A 2 2.31 15.24 -30.55
N GLY A 3 1.83 16.14 -29.70
CA GLY A 3 2.56 16.61 -28.53
C GLY A 3 2.67 15.49 -27.51
N ASN A 4 3.91 15.12 -27.21
CA ASN A 4 4.30 14.10 -26.25
C ASN A 4 3.73 14.46 -24.87
N ARG A 5 2.63 13.83 -24.44
CA ARG A 5 2.13 13.91 -23.06
C ARG A 5 3.05 13.08 -22.18
N GLN A 6 4.25 13.60 -21.91
CA GLN A 6 5.03 13.16 -20.77
C GLN A 6 4.21 13.55 -19.54
N GLY A 7 3.43 12.60 -19.02
CA GLY A 7 2.62 12.81 -17.82
C GLY A 7 3.52 13.34 -16.71
N ALA A 8 3.03 14.34 -15.98
CA ALA A 8 3.72 14.84 -14.79
C ALA A 8 4.17 13.66 -13.93
N PRO A 9 5.37 13.70 -13.31
CA PRO A 9 5.83 12.64 -12.43
C PRO A 9 4.73 12.38 -11.39
N GLN A 10 4.22 11.14 -11.36
CA GLN A 10 3.22 10.76 -10.38
C GLN A 10 3.81 10.98 -8.98
N ALA A 11 3.01 11.51 -8.07
CA ALA A 11 3.47 11.72 -6.71
C ALA A 11 3.96 10.39 -6.09
N PRO A 12 5.06 10.37 -5.31
CA PRO A 12 5.70 9.14 -4.83
C PRO A 12 4.74 8.18 -4.13
N GLU A 13 3.79 8.70 -3.37
CA GLU A 13 2.74 7.91 -2.70
C GLU A 13 1.85 7.15 -3.68
N ARG A 14 1.46 7.77 -4.81
CA ARG A 14 0.62 7.12 -5.82
C ARG A 14 1.37 5.98 -6.51
N GLN A 15 2.66 6.18 -6.77
CA GLN A 15 3.51 5.14 -7.35
C GLN A 15 3.68 3.96 -6.38
N ALA A 16 3.89 4.25 -5.10
CA ALA A 16 3.99 3.22 -4.06
C ALA A 16 2.68 2.43 -3.93
N LEU A 17 1.53 3.11 -3.88
CA LEU A 17 0.22 2.46 -3.80
C LEU A 17 -0.07 1.60 -5.03
N ALA A 18 0.23 2.09 -6.24
CA ALA A 18 0.08 1.31 -7.46
C ALA A 18 0.93 0.03 -7.43
N ARG A 19 2.17 0.11 -6.94
CA ARG A 19 3.05 -1.05 -6.77
C ARG A 19 2.52 -2.05 -5.74
N LEU A 20 1.99 -1.57 -4.62
CA LEU A 20 1.40 -2.43 -3.58
C LEU A 20 0.11 -3.11 -4.08
N ALA A 21 -0.74 -2.37 -4.81
CA ALA A 21 -1.92 -2.91 -5.46
C ALA A 21 -1.57 -3.98 -6.50
N GLU A 22 -0.51 -3.78 -7.28
CA GLU A 22 -0.02 -4.79 -8.24
C GLU A 22 0.46 -6.06 -7.53
N LEU A 23 1.20 -5.95 -6.43
CA LEU A 23 1.62 -7.10 -5.63
C LEU A 23 0.42 -7.84 -5.04
N ALA A 24 -0.56 -7.10 -4.52
CA ALA A 24 -1.79 -7.66 -4.00
C ALA A 24 -2.62 -8.37 -5.08
N GLY A 25 -2.81 -7.75 -6.25
CA GLY A 25 -3.53 -8.35 -7.38
C GLY A 25 -2.88 -9.62 -7.91
N LYS A 26 -1.57 -9.78 -7.74
CA LYS A 26 -0.83 -11.03 -8.04
C LYS A 26 -0.90 -12.07 -6.93
N GLY A 27 -1.54 -11.77 -5.79
CA GLY A 27 -1.58 -12.63 -4.61
C GLY A 27 -0.20 -12.85 -4.00
N ALA A 28 0.66 -11.82 -4.00
CA ALA A 28 1.99 -11.91 -3.40
C ALA A 28 1.92 -12.31 -1.91
N ALA A 29 2.93 -13.06 -1.44
CA ALA A 29 2.99 -13.47 -0.04
C ALA A 29 3.05 -12.24 0.90
N PRO A 30 2.34 -12.25 2.04
CA PRO A 30 2.34 -11.16 3.02
C PRO A 30 3.74 -10.65 3.40
N ASP A 31 4.69 -11.56 3.63
CA ASP A 31 6.08 -11.19 3.95
C ASP A 31 6.79 -10.43 2.83
N ARG A 32 6.50 -10.76 1.57
CA ARG A 32 7.05 -10.03 0.42
C ARG A 32 6.50 -8.62 0.36
N VAL A 33 5.19 -8.46 0.61
CA VAL A 33 4.53 -7.15 0.59
C VAL A 33 5.01 -6.28 1.75
N ARG A 34 5.12 -6.85 2.95
CA ARG A 34 5.70 -6.17 4.11
C ARG A 34 7.11 -5.64 3.82
N ARG A 35 8.00 -6.46 3.26
CA ARG A 35 9.37 -6.04 2.91
C ARG A 35 9.40 -4.94 1.85
N GLU A 36 8.46 -4.98 0.92
CA GLU A 36 8.31 -3.91 -0.08
C GLU A 36 7.95 -2.58 0.57
N VAL A 37 6.96 -2.58 1.47
CA VAL A 37 6.61 -1.39 2.25
C VAL A 37 7.80 -0.89 3.05
N GLU A 38 8.49 -1.77 3.78
CA GLU A 38 9.68 -1.41 4.56
C GLU A 38 10.77 -0.76 3.66
N THR A 39 10.97 -1.29 2.45
CA THR A 39 11.94 -0.74 1.48
C THR A 39 11.54 0.65 0.99
N ILE A 40 10.26 0.85 0.63
CA ILE A 40 9.73 2.15 0.18
C ILE A 40 9.87 3.19 1.28
N VAL A 41 9.46 2.84 2.50
CA VAL A 41 9.53 3.75 3.65
C VAL A 41 10.98 4.09 3.99
N GLU A 42 11.88 3.12 3.97
CA GLU A 42 13.30 3.33 4.24
C GLU A 42 13.93 4.26 3.19
N ASP A 43 13.59 4.10 1.91
CA ASP A 43 14.06 4.99 0.84
C ASP A 43 13.60 6.44 1.09
N TRP A 44 12.33 6.65 1.46
CA TRP A 44 11.83 7.98 1.78
C TRP A 44 12.47 8.56 3.04
N ARG A 45 12.73 7.74 4.06
CA ARG A 45 13.39 8.17 5.31
C ARG A 45 14.79 8.69 5.07
N ARG A 46 15.53 8.13 4.12
CA ARG A 46 16.89 8.61 3.77
C ARG A 46 16.92 10.05 3.27
N GLY A 47 15.81 10.54 2.73
CA GLY A 47 15.64 11.93 2.30
C GLY A 47 15.18 12.90 3.40
N VAL A 48 14.87 12.41 4.61
CA VAL A 48 14.34 13.24 5.71
C VAL A 48 15.49 13.79 6.55
N LEU A 49 15.73 15.10 6.44
CA LEU A 49 16.83 15.79 7.14
C LEU A 49 16.35 16.69 8.30
N GLY A 50 15.06 16.98 8.40
CA GLY A 50 14.50 17.92 9.37
C GLY A 50 13.11 17.54 9.89
N TYR A 51 12.58 18.39 10.78
CA TYR A 51 11.29 18.20 11.44
C TYR A 51 10.12 18.30 10.46
N ASP A 52 10.16 19.25 9.54
CA ASP A 52 9.10 19.48 8.56
C ASP A 52 9.01 18.31 7.57
N GLU A 53 10.15 17.78 7.10
CA GLU A 53 10.18 16.61 6.24
C GLU A 53 9.71 15.34 6.97
N ARG A 54 10.01 15.21 8.26
CA ARG A 54 9.49 14.12 9.09
C ARG A 54 7.97 14.22 9.23
N THR A 55 7.44 15.42 9.42
CA THR A 55 5.99 15.65 9.50
C THR A 55 5.31 15.35 8.17
N ALA A 56 5.87 15.82 7.04
CA ALA A 56 5.35 15.51 5.72
C ALA A 56 5.39 13.99 5.41
N LEU A 57 6.46 13.30 5.81
CA LEU A 57 6.54 11.85 5.67
C LEU A 57 5.47 11.15 6.52
N ARG A 58 5.23 11.61 7.74
CA ARG A 58 4.20 11.06 8.63
C ARG A 58 2.80 11.19 7.99
N GLU A 59 2.43 12.38 7.55
CA GLU A 59 1.14 12.65 6.88
C GLU A 59 0.97 11.79 5.63
N ARG A 60 2.03 11.65 4.82
CA ARG A 60 2.01 10.76 3.65
C ARG A 60 1.73 9.30 4.02
N LEU A 61 2.38 8.79 5.06
CA LEU A 61 2.19 7.39 5.49
C LEU A 61 0.78 7.18 6.07
N GLU A 62 0.23 8.17 6.76
CA GLU A 62 -1.15 8.16 7.27
C GLU A 62 -2.17 8.14 6.13
N GLU A 63 -2.00 8.98 5.10
CA GLU A 63 -2.87 8.99 3.93
C GLU A 63 -2.85 7.64 3.19
N MET A 64 -1.66 7.09 2.94
CA MET A 64 -1.53 5.78 2.30
C MET A 64 -2.14 4.66 3.14
N HIS A 65 -2.00 4.72 4.46
CA HIS A 65 -2.64 3.77 5.37
C HIS A 65 -4.16 3.82 5.25
N GLY A 66 -4.75 5.01 5.18
CA GLY A 66 -6.18 5.21 4.96
C GLY A 66 -6.66 4.57 3.66
N GLN A 67 -5.99 4.87 2.54
CA GLN A 67 -6.36 4.33 1.23
C GLN A 67 -6.26 2.79 1.17
N LEU A 68 -5.27 2.19 1.86
CA LEU A 68 -5.19 0.74 1.97
C LEU A 68 -6.24 0.14 2.89
N ALA A 69 -6.65 0.84 3.95
CA ALA A 69 -7.73 0.39 4.81
C ALA A 69 -9.06 0.32 4.04
N GLU A 70 -9.38 1.35 3.24
CA GLU A 70 -10.53 1.35 2.33
C GLU A 70 -10.42 0.21 1.30
N GLY A 71 -9.23 -0.03 0.74
CA GLY A 71 -9.00 -1.13 -0.20
C GLY A 71 -9.17 -2.52 0.44
N VAL A 72 -8.79 -2.69 1.70
CA VAL A 72 -9.02 -3.92 2.48
C VAL A 72 -10.52 -4.15 2.65
N GLU A 73 -11.25 -3.15 3.14
CA GLU A 73 -12.71 -3.21 3.33
C GLU A 73 -13.43 -3.56 2.04
N SER A 74 -13.08 -2.89 0.93
CA SER A 74 -13.68 -3.18 -0.38
C SER A 74 -13.45 -4.62 -0.87
N VAL A 75 -12.27 -5.20 -0.60
CA VAL A 75 -11.99 -6.60 -0.96
C VAL A 75 -12.74 -7.56 -0.04
N GLU A 76 -12.88 -7.24 1.26
CA GLU A 76 -13.68 -8.02 2.19
C GLU A 76 -15.16 -8.06 1.77
N GLU A 77 -15.73 -6.92 1.38
CA GLU A 77 -17.08 -6.82 0.84
C GLU A 77 -17.25 -7.63 -0.44
N GLN A 78 -16.36 -7.47 -1.42
CA GLN A 78 -16.38 -8.26 -2.65
C GLN A 78 -16.30 -9.76 -2.37
N MET A 79 -15.47 -10.17 -1.41
CA MET A 79 -15.35 -11.57 -1.02
C MET A 79 -16.60 -12.13 -0.34
N ALA A 80 -17.38 -11.31 0.35
CA ALA A 80 -18.64 -11.70 0.97
C ALA A 80 -19.72 -12.02 -0.09
N GLU A 81 -19.60 -11.43 -1.29
CA GLU A 81 -20.51 -11.68 -2.42
C GLU A 81 -20.17 -12.95 -3.22
N ILE A 82 -18.97 -13.51 -3.06
CA ILE A 82 -18.50 -14.68 -3.83
C ILE A 82 -19.22 -15.96 -3.35
N GLY A 83 -19.75 -16.74 -4.31
CA GLY A 83 -20.39 -18.02 -4.05
C GLY A 83 -19.44 -19.06 -3.44
N GLN A 84 -19.97 -19.94 -2.58
CA GLN A 84 -19.16 -20.99 -1.92
C GLN A 84 -18.63 -22.06 -2.90
N ASP A 85 -19.24 -22.18 -4.06
CA ASP A 85 -18.83 -23.03 -5.17
C ASP A 85 -17.67 -22.41 -5.99
N GLU A 86 -17.44 -21.10 -5.87
CA GLU A 86 -16.38 -20.36 -6.57
C GLU A 86 -15.03 -20.43 -5.85
N ARG A 87 -14.55 -21.64 -5.55
CA ARG A 87 -13.34 -21.89 -4.74
C ARG A 87 -12.10 -21.16 -5.26
N ALA A 88 -11.92 -21.07 -6.58
CA ALA A 88 -10.77 -20.40 -7.17
C ALA A 88 -10.80 -18.89 -6.90
N ALA A 89 -11.97 -18.26 -7.00
CA ALA A 89 -12.16 -16.84 -6.72
C ALA A 89 -11.94 -16.55 -5.22
N LEU A 90 -12.48 -17.40 -4.34
CA LEU A 90 -12.23 -17.29 -2.89
C LEU A 90 -10.74 -17.39 -2.52
N VAL A 91 -10.01 -18.32 -3.14
CA VAL A 91 -8.56 -18.46 -2.89
C VAL A 91 -7.78 -17.25 -3.40
N ALA A 92 -8.11 -16.76 -4.59
CA ALA A 92 -7.49 -15.56 -5.14
C ALA A 92 -7.77 -14.34 -4.26
N GLY A 93 -9.03 -14.10 -3.90
CA GLY A 93 -9.45 -13.03 -3.01
C GLY A 93 -8.74 -13.07 -1.66
N ARG A 94 -8.66 -14.24 -1.00
CA ARG A 94 -7.93 -14.41 0.26
C ARG A 94 -6.46 -14.03 0.16
N ARG A 95 -5.80 -14.36 -0.95
CA ARG A 95 -4.39 -14.00 -1.17
C ARG A 95 -4.23 -12.49 -1.35
N SER A 96 -5.09 -11.88 -2.15
CA SER A 96 -5.11 -10.43 -2.36
C SER A 96 -5.39 -9.69 -1.05
N LEU A 97 -6.38 -10.13 -0.27
CA LEU A 97 -6.73 -9.57 1.03
C LEU A 97 -5.54 -9.67 2.00
N ALA A 98 -4.93 -10.85 2.13
CA ALA A 98 -3.77 -11.03 3.00
C ALA A 98 -2.59 -10.12 2.61
N ALA A 99 -2.38 -9.89 1.32
CA ALA A 99 -1.37 -8.96 0.81
C ALA A 99 -1.69 -7.50 1.18
N LEU A 100 -2.93 -7.05 0.98
CA LEU A 100 -3.36 -5.68 1.33
C LEU A 100 -3.28 -5.43 2.83
N VAL A 101 -3.74 -6.38 3.65
CA VAL A 101 -3.62 -6.31 5.11
C VAL A 101 -2.16 -6.18 5.53
N ALA A 102 -1.27 -6.98 4.94
CA ALA A 102 0.16 -6.90 5.25
C ALA A 102 0.76 -5.53 4.88
N ALA A 103 0.33 -4.93 3.77
CA ALA A 103 0.75 -3.59 3.37
C ALA A 103 0.28 -2.52 4.36
N ARG A 104 -1.03 -2.53 4.69
CA ARG A 104 -1.66 -1.62 5.65
C ARG A 104 -0.94 -1.68 7.00
N ASP A 105 -0.78 -2.88 7.55
CA ASP A 105 -0.18 -3.07 8.87
C ASP A 105 1.30 -2.66 8.89
N ALA A 106 2.04 -2.87 7.79
CA ALA A 106 3.41 -2.41 7.68
C ALA A 106 3.52 -0.89 7.65
N LEU A 107 2.61 -0.20 6.95
CA LEU A 107 2.53 1.27 6.95
C LEU A 107 2.15 1.82 8.33
N ALA A 108 1.18 1.20 9.02
CA ALA A 108 0.80 1.59 10.38
C ALA A 108 1.99 1.52 11.35
N ARG A 109 2.79 0.45 11.27
CA ARG A 109 4.03 0.31 12.06
C ARG A 109 5.07 1.36 11.70
N ALA A 110 5.27 1.61 10.41
CA ALA A 110 6.19 2.64 9.91
C ALA A 110 5.81 4.05 10.38
N HIS A 111 4.52 4.37 10.34
CA HIS A 111 3.94 5.61 10.82
C HIS A 111 4.13 5.78 12.34
N SER A 112 3.80 4.73 13.11
CA SER A 112 3.97 4.73 14.57
C SER A 112 5.42 4.94 14.99
N ALA A 113 6.38 4.38 14.24
CA ALA A 113 7.81 4.56 14.49
C ALA A 113 8.35 5.97 14.21
N LEU A 114 7.54 6.87 13.62
CA LEU A 114 7.89 8.28 13.43
C LEU A 114 7.32 9.20 14.52
N LEU A 115 6.49 8.69 15.42
CA LEU A 115 5.97 9.45 16.56
C LEU A 115 7.10 9.74 17.55
N PRO A 116 7.14 10.95 18.15
CA PRO A 116 8.06 11.23 19.25
C PRO A 116 7.76 10.28 20.43
N ALA A 117 8.81 9.74 21.04
CA ALA A 117 8.73 8.91 22.24
C ALA A 117 8.38 9.75 23.48
#